data_AF-A0A6G3D2Y9-F1
#
_entry.id   AF-A0A6G3D2Y9-F1
#
_cell.length_a   1.000
_cell.length_b   1.000
_cell.length_c   1.000
_cell.angle_alpha   90.00
_cell.angle_beta   90.00
_cell.angle_gamma   90.00
#
_symmetry.space_group_name_H-M   'P 1'
#
loop_
_entity.id
_entity.type
_entity.pdbx_description
1 polymer ?
#
loop_
_entity_poly.entity_id
_entity_poly.type
_entity_poly.pdbx_seq_one_letter_code
_entity_poly.pdbx_strand_id
1 'polypeptide(L)'
;MTMTSQDADPMRALRGLEDGRASVRLRAALAVGSAPDPRFVDKLVERSAVEPEFFVRDMLTWALTRHPVSTTLARLVREVGSDRAQARSQALHTL
;
A
#
# COMPACT_ATOMS: atom_id res chain seq x y z
N MET A 1 -7.81 14.74 18.70
CA MET A 1 -8.33 14.71 17.32
C MET A 1 -9.14 13.44 17.17
N THR A 2 -10.44 13.57 16.96
CA THR A 2 -11.37 12.45 16.74
C THR A 2 -11.11 11.86 15.36
N MET A 3 -10.60 10.62 15.29
CA MET A 3 -10.69 9.83 14.06
C MET A 3 -12.18 9.63 13.77
N THR A 4 -12.71 10.39 12.82
CA THR A 4 -14.09 10.24 12.36
C THR A 4 -14.25 8.81 11.84
N SER A 5 -15.30 8.11 12.26
CA SER A 5 -15.67 6.74 11.87
C SER A 5 -15.77 6.51 10.35
N GLN A 6 -15.57 7.54 9.54
CA GLN A 6 -15.55 7.54 8.08
C GLN A 6 -14.23 7.01 7.48
N ASP A 7 -13.10 7.03 8.21
CA ASP A 7 -11.82 6.41 7.81
C ASP A 7 -11.77 4.90 8.15
N ALA A 8 -12.78 4.38 8.85
CA ALA A 8 -12.82 3.01 9.33
C ALA A 8 -13.39 2.01 8.32
N ASP A 9 -13.95 2.45 7.18
CA ASP A 9 -14.38 1.54 6.10
C ASP A 9 -13.16 1.16 5.25
N PRO A 10 -12.63 -0.07 5.41
CA PRO A 10 -11.43 -0.49 4.69
C PRO A 10 -11.66 -0.50 3.17
N MET A 11 -12.91 -0.66 2.73
CA MET A 11 -13.24 -0.71 1.31
C MET A 11 -13.21 0.66 0.66
N ARG A 12 -13.62 1.69 1.41
CA ARG A 12 -13.45 3.09 0.99
C ARG A 12 -11.98 3.49 0.98
N ALA A 13 -11.20 3.05 1.97
CA ALA A 13 -9.76 3.29 1.99
C ALA A 13 -9.08 2.66 0.77
N LEU A 14 -9.45 1.44 0.38
CA LEU A 14 -8.90 0.78 -0.80
C LEU A 14 -9.15 1.57 -2.10
N ARG A 15 -10.36 2.11 -2.29
CA ARG A 15 -10.68 3.00 -3.41
C ARG A 15 -9.86 4.29 -3.37
N GLY A 16 -9.57 4.80 -2.18
CA GLY A 16 -8.75 6.01 -1.98
C GLY A 16 -7.31 5.87 -2.48
N LEU A 17 -6.77 4.65 -2.63
CA LEU A 17 -5.44 4.42 -3.20
C LEU A 17 -5.35 4.83 -4.68
N GLU A 18 -6.47 4.92 -5.38
CA GLU A 18 -6.53 5.26 -6.81
C GLU A 18 -6.85 6.75 -7.05
N ASP A 19 -7.10 7.53 -6.00
CA ASP A 19 -7.44 8.95 -6.12
C ASP A 19 -6.29 9.74 -6.78
N GLY A 20 -6.61 10.71 -7.63
CA GLY A 20 -5.62 11.57 -8.29
C GLY A 20 -4.77 12.40 -7.31
N ARG A 21 -5.28 12.67 -6.10
CA ARG A 21 -4.60 13.48 -5.08
C ARG A 21 -3.73 12.62 -4.17
N ALA A 22 -2.45 12.98 -4.08
CA ALA A 22 -1.46 12.32 -3.22
C ALA A 22 -1.90 12.23 -1.74
N SER A 23 -2.50 13.29 -1.21
CA SER A 23 -2.94 13.35 0.19
C SER A 23 -4.07 12.36 0.51
N VAL A 24 -4.90 12.00 -0.46
CA VAL A 24 -5.94 10.97 -0.28
C VAL A 24 -5.32 9.59 -0.31
N ARG A 25 -4.41 9.33 -1.26
CA ARG A 25 -3.70 8.05 -1.32
C ARG A 25 -2.87 7.80 -0.06
N LEU A 26 -2.22 8.83 0.48
CA LEU A 26 -1.48 8.77 1.74
C LEU A 26 -2.40 8.35 2.92
N ARG A 27 -3.54 9.02 3.07
CA ARG A 27 -4.51 8.67 4.13
C ARG A 27 -5.12 7.28 3.93
N ALA A 28 -5.37 6.89 2.69
CA ALA A 28 -5.84 5.56 2.34
C ALA A 28 -4.82 4.49 2.74
N ALA A 29 -3.54 4.66 2.39
CA ALA A 29 -2.48 3.74 2.79
C ALA A 29 -2.33 3.66 4.32
N LEU A 30 -2.42 4.80 5.01
CA LEU A 30 -2.40 4.85 6.48
C LEU A 30 -3.57 4.06 7.10
N ALA A 31 -4.79 4.25 6.58
CA ALA A 31 -5.98 3.54 7.07
C ALA A 31 -5.86 2.01 6.84
N VAL A 32 -5.44 1.61 5.64
CA VAL A 32 -5.21 0.18 5.29
C VAL A 32 -4.12 -0.44 6.17
N GLY A 33 -3.01 0.26 6.43
CA GLY A 33 -1.96 -0.24 7.32
C GLY A 33 -2.37 -0.27 8.80
N SER A 34 -3.28 0.60 9.23
CA SER A 34 -3.78 0.66 10.61
C SER A 34 -4.82 -0.44 10.91
N ALA A 35 -5.51 -0.94 9.88
CA ALA A 35 -6.46 -2.04 9.96
C ALA A 35 -6.09 -3.14 8.94
N PRO A 36 -4.99 -3.89 9.18
CA PRO A 36 -4.44 -4.81 8.19
C PRO A 36 -5.39 -5.98 7.93
N ASP A 37 -5.61 -6.28 6.66
CA ASP A 37 -6.36 -7.44 6.16
C ASP A 37 -5.59 -8.06 5.00
N PRO A 38 -5.32 -9.38 5.00
CA PRO A 38 -4.60 -10.05 3.92
C PRO A 38 -5.14 -9.74 2.51
N ARG A 39 -6.44 -9.44 2.39
CA ARG A 39 -7.10 -9.09 1.13
C ARG A 39 -6.62 -7.76 0.52
N PHE A 40 -5.96 -6.89 1.29
CA PHE A 40 -5.47 -5.60 0.81
C PHE A 40 -4.04 -5.64 0.24
N VAL A 41 -3.29 -6.72 0.50
CA VAL A 41 -1.88 -6.84 0.09
C VAL A 41 -1.72 -6.65 -1.41
N ASP A 42 -2.56 -7.29 -2.22
CA ASP A 42 -2.47 -7.20 -3.68
C ASP A 42 -2.63 -5.75 -4.16
N LYS A 43 -3.57 -5.00 -3.59
CA LYS A 43 -3.78 -3.60 -3.96
C LYS A 43 -2.63 -2.69 -3.52
N LEU A 44 -2.08 -2.92 -2.33
CA LEU A 44 -0.93 -2.16 -1.84
C LEU A 44 0.30 -2.38 -2.74
N VAL A 45 0.54 -3.63 -3.16
CA VAL A 45 1.62 -3.97 -4.09
C VAL A 45 1.41 -3.33 -5.46
N GLU A 46 0.21 -3.46 -6.04
CA GLU A 46 -0.17 -2.79 -7.29
C GLU A 46 0.06 -1.28 -7.21
N ARG A 47 -0.35 -0.65 -6.10
CA ARG A 47 -0.19 0.79 -5.96
C ARG A 47 1.28 1.18 -5.79
N SER A 48 2.05 0.45 -4.99
CA SER A 48 3.47 0.69 -4.78
C SER A 48 4.26 0.66 -6.10
N ALA A 49 3.91 -0.28 -6.98
CA ALA A 49 4.51 -0.42 -8.30
C ALA A 49 4.37 0.83 -9.18
N VAL A 50 3.36 1.68 -8.98
CA VAL A 50 3.04 2.81 -9.89
C VAL A 50 3.00 4.19 -9.21
N GLU A 51 3.05 4.27 -7.88
CA GLU A 51 2.93 5.54 -7.14
C GLU A 51 4.08 6.53 -7.43
N PRO A 52 3.81 7.71 -8.02
CA PRO A 52 4.85 8.70 -8.30
C PRO A 52 5.34 9.45 -7.06
N GLU A 53 4.53 9.56 -6.01
CA GLU A 53 4.85 10.39 -4.84
C GLU A 53 5.66 9.62 -3.79
N PHE A 54 6.83 10.16 -3.44
CA PHE A 54 7.75 9.52 -2.49
C PHE A 54 7.11 9.24 -1.13
N PHE A 55 6.44 10.23 -0.52
CA PHE A 55 5.81 10.05 0.79
C PHE A 55 4.68 9.02 0.78
N VAL A 56 4.00 8.85 -0.37
CA VAL A 56 2.97 7.81 -0.50
C VAL A 56 3.62 6.44 -0.66
N ARG A 57 4.74 6.31 -1.39
CA ARG A 57 5.52 5.06 -1.46
C ARG A 57 6.06 4.62 -0.10
N ASP A 58 6.57 5.56 0.70
CA ASP A 58 7.04 5.30 2.06
C ASP A 58 5.90 4.78 2.95
N MET A 59 4.72 5.42 2.87
CA MET A 59 3.53 4.96 3.59
C MET A 59 3.00 3.61 3.10
N LEU A 60 3.08 3.31 1.80
CA LEU A 60 2.71 2.00 1.25
C LEU A 60 3.64 0.91 1.73
N THR A 61 4.96 1.19 1.81
CA THR A 61 5.95 0.29 2.42
C THR A 61 5.60 0.02 3.87
N TRP A 62 5.36 1.07 4.68
CA TRP A 62 4.92 0.90 6.06
C TRP A 62 3.65 0.05 6.14
N ALA A 63 2.62 0.34 5.33
CA ALA A 63 1.37 -0.41 5.32
C ALA A 63 1.57 -1.90 4.99
N LEU A 64 2.41 -2.24 4.00
CA LEU A 64 2.76 -3.61 3.64
C LEU A 64 3.40 -4.37 4.81
N THR A 65 4.27 -3.72 5.59
CA THR A 65 4.90 -4.33 6.79
C THR A 65 3.93 -4.57 7.95
N ARG A 66 2.70 -4.02 7.90
CA ARG A 66 1.64 -4.30 8.89
C ARG A 66 0.84 -5.56 8.59
N HIS A 67 0.97 -6.11 7.38
CA HIS A 67 0.21 -7.28 6.92
C HIS A 67 0.97 -8.59 7.20
N PRO A 68 0.29 -9.76 7.20
CA PRO A 68 0.95 -11.04 7.44
C PRO A 68 2.11 -11.32 6.47
N VAL A 69 3.27 -11.66 7.03
CA VAL A 69 4.51 -11.89 6.28
C VAL A 69 4.34 -12.92 5.18
N SER A 70 3.63 -14.03 5.44
CA SER A 70 3.42 -15.09 4.45
C SER A 70 2.73 -14.61 3.18
N THR A 71 1.77 -13.69 3.30
CA THR A 71 1.07 -13.09 2.16
C THR A 71 1.91 -12.00 1.49
N THR A 72 2.48 -11.09 2.28
CA THR A 72 3.24 -9.94 1.78
C THR A 72 4.53 -10.39 1.07
N LEU A 73 5.31 -11.28 1.69
CA LEU A 73 6.58 -11.76 1.15
C LEU A 73 6.42 -12.43 -0.21
N ALA A 74 5.42 -13.30 -0.37
CA ALA A 74 5.15 -13.99 -1.62
C ALA A 74 4.85 -13.02 -2.77
N ARG A 75 4.17 -11.90 -2.49
CA ARG A 75 3.87 -10.88 -3.51
C ARG A 75 5.08 -10.01 -3.84
N LEU A 76 5.85 -9.58 -2.83
CA LEU A 76 7.04 -8.75 -3.06
C LEU A 76 8.11 -9.52 -3.84
N VAL A 77 8.36 -10.79 -3.51
CA VAL A 77 9.32 -11.64 -4.26
C VAL A 77 8.92 -11.75 -5.74
N ARG A 78 7.62 -11.85 -6.05
CA ARG A 78 7.14 -11.84 -7.44
C ARG A 78 7.45 -10.51 -8.14
N GLU A 79 7.25 -9.38 -7.46
CA GLU A 79 7.50 -8.05 -8.06
C GLU A 79 8.99 -7.76 -8.31
N VAL A 80 9.92 -8.45 -7.65
CA VAL A 80 11.36 -8.37 -7.99
C VAL A 80 11.61 -8.80 -9.45
N GLY A 81 10.79 -9.70 -9.99
CA GLY A 81 10.84 -10.13 -11.39
C GLY A 81 10.02 -9.27 -12.37
N SER A 82 9.40 -8.18 -11.92
CA SER A 82 8.53 -7.34 -12.74
C SER A 82 9.32 -6.61 -13.84
N ASP A 83 8.75 -6.46 -15.04
CA ASP A 83 9.34 -5.63 -16.11
C ASP A 83 9.37 -4.15 -15.73
N ARG A 84 8.52 -3.73 -14.78
CA ARG A 84 8.44 -2.35 -14.32
C ARG A 84 9.53 -2.04 -13.30
N ALA A 85 10.44 -1.13 -13.66
CA ALA A 85 11.57 -0.73 -12.79
C ALA A 85 11.13 -0.25 -11.40
N GLN A 86 10.04 0.50 -11.31
CA GLN A 86 9.52 0.97 -10.03
C GLN A 86 8.98 -0.17 -9.16
N ALA A 87 8.29 -1.15 -9.76
CA ALA A 87 7.80 -2.32 -9.02
C ALA A 87 8.96 -3.10 -8.39
N ARG A 88 10.01 -3.38 -9.18
CA ARG A 88 11.24 -4.01 -8.68
C ARG A 88 11.89 -3.20 -7.56
N SER A 89 12.07 -1.90 -7.77
CA SER A 89 12.71 -1.03 -6.78
C SER A 89 11.94 -0.96 -5.47
N GLN A 90 10.60 -0.88 -5.52
CA GLN A 90 9.77 -0.84 -4.33
C GLN A 90 9.71 -2.19 -3.61
N ALA A 91 9.66 -3.29 -4.36
CA ALA A 91 9.74 -4.63 -3.80
C ALA A 91 11.05 -4.82 -3.04
N LEU A 92 12.19 -4.47 -3.66
CA LEU A 92 13.51 -4.53 -3.03
C LEU A 92 13.69 -3.57 -1.86
N HIS A 93 12.97 -2.43 -1.84
CA HIS A 93 13.01 -1.51 -0.71
C HIS A 93 12.22 -2.02 0.50
N THR A 94 11.15 -2.78 0.26
CA THR A 94 10.30 -3.32 1.32
C THR A 94 10.86 -4.61 1.93
N LEU A 95 11.55 -5.42 1.13
CA LEU A 95 12.24 -6.65 1.54
C LEU A 95 13.52 -6.35 2.32
#